data_AF-A0A3E4GTK5-F1
#
_entry.id   AF-A0A3E4GTK5-F1
#
_cell.length_a   1.000
_cell.length_b   1.000
_cell.length_c   1.000
_cell.angle_alpha   90.00
_cell.angle_beta   90.00
_cell.angle_gamma   90.00
#
_symmetry.space_group_name_H-M   'P 1'
#
loop_
_entity.id
_entity.type
_entity.pdbx_description
1 polymer ?
#
loop_
_entity_poly.entity_id
_entity_poly.type
_entity_poly.pdbx_seq_one_letter_code
_entity_poly.pdbx_strand_id
1 'polypeptide(L)'
;MKEYRLKITGMEEFIIISPKVLALLLKKINGMENHTIEIPVESIMPPGYTQYLLNVINSNRDHKLFNFFSTTEEPLQKEHIYKIIEHQMRNLKIESEECFKKIVFHMDDSEDIAEYEIETMDFFFCLCKNENSRFVYIFPDGNRESIFVEYSDSK
;
A
#
# COMPACT_ATOMS: atom_id res chain seq x y z
N MET A 1 -18.26 3.62 17.14
CA MET A 1 -17.40 2.96 16.13
C MET A 1 -17.90 3.35 14.74
N LYS A 2 -17.04 3.88 13.88
CA LYS A 2 -17.40 4.30 12.51
C LYS A 2 -16.50 3.59 11.51
N GLU A 3 -17.12 3.07 10.44
CA GLU A 3 -16.43 2.39 9.35
C GLU A 3 -16.07 3.37 8.24
N TYR A 4 -14.88 3.20 7.67
CA TYR A 4 -14.35 3.97 6.56
C TYR A 4 -13.89 3.06 5.42
N ARG A 5 -14.25 3.42 4.19
CA ARG A 5 -13.98 2.64 2.98
C ARG A 5 -12.69 3.07 2.32
N LEU A 6 -11.75 2.15 2.19
CA LEU A 6 -10.54 2.31 1.41
C LEU A 6 -10.71 1.68 0.03
N LYS A 7 -10.30 2.39 -1.01
CA LYS A 7 -10.32 1.88 -2.40
C LYS A 7 -9.16 2.45 -3.18
N ILE A 8 -8.60 1.65 -4.09
CA ILE A 8 -7.66 2.15 -5.09
C ILE A 8 -8.47 2.48 -6.34
N THR A 9 -8.30 3.69 -6.87
CA THR A 9 -9.11 4.20 -7.99
C THR A 9 -8.25 4.51 -9.22
N GLY A 10 -8.87 4.62 -10.40
CA GLY A 10 -8.16 5.04 -11.61
C GLY A 10 -7.15 4.03 -12.17
N MET A 11 -7.29 2.76 -11.82
CA MET A 11 -6.40 1.68 -12.27
C MET A 11 -7.07 0.84 -13.36
N GLU A 12 -6.36 0.65 -14.47
CA GLU A 12 -6.70 -0.37 -15.48
C GLU A 12 -5.93 -1.69 -15.25
N GLU A 13 -4.88 -1.62 -14.43
CA GLU A 13 -3.98 -2.70 -14.07
C GLU A 13 -4.51 -3.54 -12.92
N PHE A 14 -3.94 -4.73 -12.73
CA PHE A 14 -4.25 -5.58 -11.59
C PHE A 14 -3.78 -4.95 -10.26
N ILE A 15 -4.66 -4.87 -9.27
CA ILE A 15 -4.30 -4.36 -7.95
C ILE A 15 -3.53 -5.42 -7.16
N ILE A 16 -2.30 -5.12 -6.78
CA ILE A 16 -1.41 -6.03 -6.03
C ILE A 16 -1.34 -5.72 -4.54
N ILE A 17 -1.90 -4.58 -4.11
CA ILE A 17 -2.01 -4.22 -2.70
C ILE A 17 -3.12 -5.05 -2.05
N SER A 18 -2.73 -5.89 -1.09
CA SER A 18 -3.68 -6.70 -0.33
C SER A 18 -4.17 -5.97 0.92
N PRO A 19 -5.32 -6.38 1.50
CA PRO A 19 -5.79 -5.88 2.78
C PRO A 19 -4.76 -6.03 3.92
N LYS A 20 -3.90 -7.06 3.87
CA LYS A 20 -2.83 -7.25 4.86
C LYS A 20 -1.72 -6.21 4.72
N VAL A 21 -1.35 -5.83 3.49
CA VAL A 21 -0.40 -4.71 3.26
C VAL A 21 -0.99 -3.42 3.83
N LEU A 22 -2.27 -3.15 3.56
CA LEU A 22 -2.97 -1.98 4.13
C LEU A 22 -3.00 -2.01 5.66
N ALA A 23 -3.26 -3.17 6.28
CA ALA A 23 -3.24 -3.31 7.74
C ALA A 23 -1.88 -2.92 8.34
N LEU A 24 -0.78 -3.38 7.73
CA LEU A 24 0.58 -3.07 8.18
C LEU A 24 0.90 -1.59 7.99
N LEU A 25 0.49 -0.99 6.86
CA LEU A 25 0.64 0.43 6.61
C LEU A 25 -0.13 1.28 7.62
N LEU A 26 -1.40 0.97 7.87
CA LEU A 26 -2.23 1.67 8.85
C LEU A 26 -1.63 1.58 10.26
N LYS A 27 -1.01 0.43 10.61
CA LYS A 27 -0.28 0.27 11.87
C LYS A 27 0.93 1.21 11.94
N LYS A 28 1.70 1.35 10.85
CA LYS A 28 2.81 2.32 10.79
C LYS A 28 2.31 3.75 10.97
N ILE A 29 1.24 4.12 10.27
CA ILE A 29 0.66 5.47 10.34
C ILE A 29 0.10 5.77 11.73
N ASN A 30 -0.55 4.80 12.37
CA ASN A 30 -1.00 4.96 13.75
C ASN A 30 0.17 5.23 14.72
N GLY A 31 1.36 4.71 14.45
CA GLY A 31 2.57 4.96 15.25
C GLY A 31 3.29 6.28 14.95
N MET A 32 2.94 7.00 13.87
CA MET A 32 3.63 8.22 13.44
C MET A 32 3.37 9.40 14.39
N GLU A 33 4.39 10.16 14.78
CA GLU A 33 4.20 11.39 15.54
C GLU A 33 3.77 12.57 14.66
N ASN A 34 4.26 12.60 13.41
CA ASN A 34 4.03 13.65 12.42
C ASN A 34 3.33 13.09 11.18
N HIS A 35 2.95 13.96 10.25
CA HIS A 35 2.29 13.56 9.00
C HIS A 35 3.22 12.88 7.98
N THR A 36 4.53 12.88 8.25
CA THR A 36 5.57 12.34 7.37
C THR A 36 6.34 11.21 8.06
N ILE A 37 6.68 10.15 7.32
CA ILE A 37 7.49 9.02 7.79
C ILE A 37 8.24 8.37 6.63
N GLU A 38 9.41 7.79 6.93
CA GLU A 38 10.12 6.84 6.08
C GLU A 38 9.83 5.42 6.58
N ILE A 39 9.36 4.55 5.68
CA ILE A 39 8.97 3.18 6.01
C ILE A 39 9.74 2.21 5.11
N PRO A 40 10.51 1.27 5.67
CA PRO A 40 11.08 0.17 4.91
C PRO A 40 9.97 -0.61 4.21
N VAL A 41 10.09 -0.81 2.89
CA VAL A 41 9.02 -1.40 2.05
C VAL A 41 8.63 -2.78 2.59
N GLU A 42 9.61 -3.63 2.89
CA GLU A 42 9.38 -4.98 3.40
C GLU A 42 8.73 -5.00 4.80
N SER A 43 8.73 -3.88 5.53
CA SER A 43 8.04 -3.78 6.82
C SER A 43 6.51 -3.68 6.71
N ILE A 44 6.00 -3.38 5.51
CA ILE A 44 4.56 -3.42 5.19
C ILE A 44 4.19 -4.57 4.27
N MET A 45 5.14 -5.44 3.93
CA MET A 45 4.90 -6.63 3.12
C MET A 45 4.71 -7.85 4.02
N PRO A 46 3.68 -8.68 3.79
CA PRO A 46 3.61 -9.98 4.43
C PRO A 46 4.83 -10.84 4.04
N PRO A 47 5.34 -11.71 4.93
CA PRO A 47 6.50 -12.53 4.64
C PRO A 47 6.36 -13.33 3.34
N GLY A 48 7.34 -13.20 2.43
CA GLY A 48 7.35 -13.87 1.13
C GLY A 48 6.42 -13.26 0.07
N TYR A 49 5.65 -12.22 0.39
CA TYR A 49 4.67 -11.64 -0.52
C TYR A 49 5.32 -10.99 -1.75
N THR A 50 6.44 -10.29 -1.59
CA THR A 50 7.19 -9.71 -2.72
C THR A 50 7.62 -10.79 -3.72
N GLN A 51 8.15 -11.91 -3.23
CA GLN A 51 8.55 -13.02 -4.10
C GLN A 51 7.35 -13.68 -4.78
N TYR A 52 6.23 -13.82 -4.05
CA TYR A 52 4.98 -14.31 -4.63
C TYR A 52 4.51 -13.40 -5.77
N LEU A 53 4.49 -12.09 -5.57
CA LEU A 53 4.09 -11.11 -6.59
C LEU A 53 5.01 -11.17 -7.81
N LEU A 54 6.33 -11.26 -7.61
CA LEU A 54 7.29 -11.44 -8.70
C LEU A 54 6.94 -12.67 -9.55
N ASN A 55 6.71 -13.81 -8.90
CA ASN A 55 6.40 -15.06 -9.60
C ASN A 55 5.07 -14.95 -10.36
N VAL A 56 4.02 -14.41 -9.73
CA VAL A 56 2.70 -14.26 -10.35
C VAL A 56 2.77 -13.31 -11.53
N ILE A 57 3.33 -12.12 -11.37
CA ILE A 57 3.32 -11.10 -12.43
C ILE A 57 4.19 -11.56 -13.60
N ASN A 58 5.41 -12.04 -13.35
CA ASN A 58 6.29 -12.50 -14.44
C ASN A 58 5.72 -13.71 -15.19
N SER A 59 4.93 -14.57 -14.53
CA SER A 59 4.30 -15.74 -15.18
C SER A 59 3.02 -15.39 -15.96
N ASN A 60 2.44 -14.19 -15.77
CA ASN A 60 1.16 -13.79 -16.37
C ASN A 60 1.30 -12.54 -17.27
N ARG A 61 2.51 -12.22 -17.75
CA ARG A 61 2.81 -11.01 -18.56
C ARG A 61 2.00 -10.91 -19.85
N ASP A 62 1.63 -12.04 -20.45
CA ASP A 62 0.81 -12.08 -21.66
C ASP A 62 -0.62 -11.59 -21.43
N HIS A 63 -1.06 -11.51 -20.17
CA HIS A 63 -2.39 -11.04 -19.82
C HIS A 63 -2.39 -9.53 -19.55
N LYS A 64 -3.23 -8.78 -20.29
CA LYS A 64 -3.28 -7.30 -20.28
C LYS A 64 -3.32 -6.64 -18.89
N LEU A 65 -3.95 -7.29 -17.90
CA LEU A 65 -4.04 -6.75 -16.54
C LEU A 65 -2.69 -6.73 -15.79
N PHE A 66 -1.70 -7.50 -16.26
CA PHE A 66 -0.35 -7.56 -15.68
C PHE A 66 0.66 -6.71 -16.45
N ASN A 67 0.17 -5.83 -17.34
CA ASN A 67 0.99 -4.83 -18.01
C ASN A 67 0.96 -3.52 -17.20
N PHE A 68 1.95 -3.35 -16.34
CA PHE A 68 2.02 -2.22 -15.42
C PHE A 68 2.76 -1.03 -16.06
N PHE A 69 2.08 0.08 -16.35
CA PHE A 69 2.63 1.31 -16.91
C PHE A 69 3.77 1.93 -16.11
N SER A 70 3.87 1.64 -14.80
CA SER A 70 4.98 2.08 -13.97
C SER A 70 6.31 1.38 -14.28
N THR A 71 6.31 0.34 -15.12
CA THR A 71 7.53 -0.40 -15.49
C THR A 71 7.40 -1.11 -16.85
N THR A 72 8.44 -1.04 -17.67
CA THR A 72 8.48 -1.74 -18.97
C THR A 72 9.44 -2.94 -18.99
N GLU A 73 10.07 -3.27 -17.86
CA GLU A 73 11.17 -4.25 -17.79
C GLU A 73 10.69 -5.70 -17.88
N GLU A 74 11.54 -6.58 -18.42
CA GLU A 74 11.29 -8.01 -18.58
C GLU A 74 12.56 -8.86 -18.35
N PRO A 75 12.62 -9.71 -17.29
CA PRO A 75 11.62 -9.92 -16.24
C PRO A 75 11.64 -8.81 -15.17
N LEU A 76 10.50 -8.61 -14.48
CA LEU A 76 10.44 -7.71 -13.34
C LEU A 76 11.31 -8.21 -12.19
N GLN A 77 12.00 -7.27 -11.57
CA GLN A 77 12.76 -7.41 -10.32
C GLN A 77 12.02 -6.76 -9.14
N LYS A 78 12.50 -6.99 -7.91
CA LYS A 78 11.85 -6.50 -6.67
C LYS A 78 11.52 -5.00 -6.70
N GLU A 79 12.47 -4.17 -7.13
CA GLU A 79 12.29 -2.71 -7.25
C GLU A 79 11.07 -2.32 -8.10
N HIS A 80 10.74 -3.12 -9.10
CA HIS A 80 9.60 -2.88 -9.97
C HIS A 80 8.28 -3.17 -9.25
N ILE A 81 8.25 -4.19 -8.38
CA ILE A 81 7.10 -4.45 -7.50
C ILE A 81 6.89 -3.26 -6.57
N TYR A 82 7.96 -2.71 -6.01
CA TYR A 82 7.87 -1.55 -5.12
C TYR A 82 7.36 -0.30 -5.85
N LYS A 83 7.83 -0.05 -7.07
CA LYS A 83 7.30 1.03 -7.93
C LYS A 83 5.81 0.85 -8.26
N ILE A 84 5.36 -0.39 -8.53
CA ILE A 84 3.93 -0.67 -8.77
C ILE A 84 3.11 -0.39 -7.50
N ILE A 85 3.58 -0.83 -6.33
CA ILE A 85 2.91 -0.55 -5.05
C ILE A 85 2.85 0.95 -4.78
N GLU A 86 3.94 1.69 -4.99
CA GLU A 86 3.96 3.15 -4.89
C GLU A 86 2.87 3.77 -5.78
N HIS A 87 2.82 3.39 -7.06
CA HIS A 87 1.83 3.89 -8.01
C HIS A 87 0.38 3.61 -7.55
N GLN A 88 0.12 2.40 -7.07
CA GLN A 88 -1.21 2.03 -6.59
C GLN A 88 -1.58 2.74 -5.27
N MET A 89 -0.63 2.93 -4.36
CA MET A 89 -0.82 3.68 -3.11
C MET A 89 -1.11 5.16 -3.35
N ARG A 90 -0.50 5.79 -4.37
CA ARG A 90 -0.82 7.18 -4.78
C ARG A 90 -2.29 7.39 -5.11
N ASN A 91 -2.99 6.32 -5.49
CA ASN A 91 -4.39 6.34 -5.87
C ASN A 91 -5.31 5.71 -4.82
N LEU A 92 -4.79 5.46 -3.62
CA LEU A 92 -5.55 5.00 -2.47
C LEU A 92 -6.38 6.15 -1.91
N LYS A 93 -7.70 5.95 -1.87
CA LYS A 93 -8.66 6.89 -1.31
C LYS A 93 -9.35 6.32 -0.10
N ILE A 94 -9.61 7.19 0.87
CA ILE A 94 -10.53 6.93 1.97
C ILE A 94 -11.83 7.70 1.72
N GLU A 95 -12.93 6.96 1.61
CA GLU A 95 -14.21 7.46 1.12
C GLU A 95 -14.12 8.05 -0.30
N SER A 96 -13.88 9.35 -0.39
CA SER A 96 -13.67 10.08 -1.64
C SER A 96 -12.44 10.98 -1.60
N GLU A 97 -11.71 10.99 -0.47
CA GLU A 97 -10.54 11.82 -0.22
C GLU A 97 -9.25 11.02 -0.46
N GLU A 98 -8.19 11.70 -0.90
CA GLU A 98 -6.87 11.07 -1.02
C GLU A 98 -6.32 10.69 0.36
N CYS A 99 -5.63 9.55 0.45
CA CYS A 99 -4.94 9.16 1.68
C CYS A 99 -3.61 9.90 1.85
N PHE A 100 -2.92 10.20 0.75
CA PHE A 100 -1.55 10.70 0.77
C PHE A 100 -1.41 12.01 -0.01
N LYS A 101 -0.65 12.95 0.54
CA LYS A 101 -0.12 14.11 -0.19
C LYS A 101 1.03 13.68 -1.09
N LYS A 102 1.88 12.79 -0.57
CA LYS A 102 3.06 12.26 -1.24
C LYS A 102 3.31 10.83 -0.79
N ILE A 103 3.72 9.98 -1.73
CA ILE A 103 4.42 8.73 -1.47
C ILE A 103 5.50 8.60 -2.53
N VAL A 104 6.74 8.37 -2.14
CA VAL A 104 7.87 8.21 -3.07
C VAL A 104 8.68 7.00 -2.66
N PHE A 105 8.96 6.13 -3.63
CA PHE A 105 9.88 5.02 -3.45
C PHE A 105 11.33 5.49 -3.60
N HIS A 106 12.17 5.12 -2.64
CA HIS A 106 13.61 5.32 -2.68
C HIS A 106 14.30 3.95 -2.55
N MET A 107 15.38 3.79 -3.33
CA MET A 107 16.24 2.61 -3.26
C MET A 107 17.68 3.10 -3.11
N ASP A 108 18.33 2.64 -2.05
CA ASP A 108 19.77 2.81 -1.88
C ASP A 108 20.47 1.52 -2.34
N ASP A 109 21.04 1.57 -3.54
CA ASP A 109 21.77 0.46 -4.16
C ASP A 109 23.00 0.03 -3.34
N SER A 110 23.51 0.90 -2.45
CA SER A 110 24.69 0.61 -1.64
C SER A 110 24.37 -0.15 -0.35
N GLU A 111 23.17 0.04 0.20
CA GLU A 111 22.74 -0.58 1.46
C GLU A 111 21.65 -1.65 1.27
N ASP A 112 21.17 -1.88 0.03
CA ASP A 112 19.99 -2.73 -0.28
C ASP A 112 18.75 -2.31 0.54
N ILE A 113 18.65 -1.01 0.81
CA ILE A 113 17.57 -0.40 1.58
C ILE A 113 16.52 0.15 0.61
N ALA A 114 15.31 -0.40 0.72
CA ALA A 114 14.15 -0.01 -0.05
C ALA A 114 13.10 0.61 0.90
N GLU A 115 12.75 1.88 0.67
CA GLU A 115 11.86 2.64 1.56
C GLU A 115 10.82 3.47 0.81
N TYR A 116 9.70 3.73 1.49
CA TYR A 116 8.74 4.74 1.08
C TYR A 116 8.82 5.96 1.99
N GLU A 117 9.06 7.12 1.40
CA GLU A 117 8.81 8.41 2.04
C GLU A 117 7.32 8.75 1.85
N ILE A 118 6.57 8.81 2.94
CA ILE A 118 5.12 9.03 2.93
C ILE A 118 4.78 10.33 3.63
N GLU A 119 3.92 11.15 3.02
CA GLU A 119 3.23 12.27 3.64
C GLU A 119 1.71 12.05 3.53
N THR A 120 1.04 12.00 4.68
CA THR A 120 -0.39 11.72 4.77
C THR A 120 -1.25 12.98 4.63
N MET A 121 -2.48 12.81 4.15
CA MET A 121 -3.52 13.82 4.30
C MET A 121 -3.98 13.89 5.76
N ASP A 122 -4.23 15.10 6.28
CA ASP A 122 -4.60 15.34 7.68
C ASP A 122 -5.83 14.51 8.10
N PHE A 123 -6.84 14.44 7.23
CA PHE A 123 -8.04 13.63 7.48
C PHE A 123 -7.70 12.15 7.67
N PHE A 124 -6.91 11.59 6.76
CA PHE A 124 -6.51 10.17 6.82
C PHE A 124 -5.65 9.90 8.07
N PHE A 125 -4.71 10.78 8.39
CA PHE A 125 -3.88 10.70 9.59
C PHE A 125 -4.72 10.64 10.87
N CYS A 126 -5.66 11.58 11.03
CA CYS A 126 -6.57 11.60 12.19
C CYS A 126 -7.41 10.33 12.31
N LEU A 127 -7.87 9.76 11.19
CA LEU A 127 -8.62 8.52 11.20
C LEU A 127 -7.79 7.32 11.65
N CYS A 128 -6.54 7.22 11.19
CA CYS A 128 -5.60 6.17 11.60
C CYS A 128 -5.26 6.22 13.10
N LYS A 129 -5.31 7.42 13.71
CA LYS A 129 -5.08 7.64 15.15
C LYS A 129 -6.31 7.36 16.03
N ASN A 130 -7.50 7.29 15.44
CA ASN A 130 -8.73 7.12 16.21
C ASN A 130 -9.08 5.63 16.39
N GLU A 131 -9.06 5.15 17.64
CA GLU A 131 -9.36 3.76 18.00
C GLU A 131 -10.79 3.32 17.63
N ASN A 132 -11.71 4.27 17.44
CA ASN A 132 -13.08 4.00 17.01
C ASN A 132 -13.24 3.88 15.48
N SER A 133 -12.19 4.13 14.72
CA SER A 133 -12.16 3.95 13.26
C SER A 133 -11.99 2.47 12.93
N ARG A 134 -12.81 2.00 12.00
CA ARG A 134 -12.63 0.70 11.34
C ARG A 134 -12.47 0.92 9.85
N PHE A 135 -11.64 0.11 9.21
CA PHE A 135 -11.32 0.25 7.80
C PHE A 135 -11.80 -0.99 7.05
N VAL A 136 -12.42 -0.77 5.90
CA VAL A 136 -12.84 -1.82 4.97
C VAL A 136 -12.23 -1.52 3.62
N TYR A 137 -11.55 -2.49 3.04
CA TYR A 137 -11.07 -2.41 1.67
C TYR A 137 -12.17 -2.80 0.69
N ILE A 138 -12.38 -1.98 -0.34
CA ILE A 138 -13.31 -2.25 -1.44
C ILE A 138 -12.48 -2.58 -2.68
N PHE A 139 -12.58 -3.82 -3.13
CA PHE A 139 -11.93 -4.30 -4.35
C PHE A 139 -12.57 -3.68 -5.61
N PRO A 140 -11.86 -3.68 -6.75
CA PRO A 140 -12.39 -3.15 -8.01
C PRO A 140 -13.70 -3.80 -8.47
N ASP A 141 -13.93 -5.07 -8.12
CA ASP A 141 -15.15 -5.83 -8.43
C ASP A 141 -16.32 -5.55 -7.46
N GLY A 142 -16.10 -4.68 -6.46
CA GLY A 142 -17.08 -4.33 -5.43
C GLY A 142 -17.10 -5.27 -4.22
N ASN A 143 -16.31 -6.34 -4.22
CA ASN A 143 -16.10 -7.15 -3.02
C ASN A 143 -15.48 -6.32 -1.91
N ARG A 144 -15.73 -6.71 -0.66
CA ARG A 144 -15.26 -5.97 0.51
C ARG A 144 -14.59 -6.88 1.52
N GLU A 145 -13.52 -6.40 2.12
CA GLU A 145 -12.79 -7.10 3.18
C GLU A 145 -12.43 -6.14 4.31
N SER A 146 -12.73 -6.55 5.55
CA SER A 146 -12.37 -5.77 6.74
C SER A 146 -10.87 -5.80 6.96
N ILE A 147 -10.27 -4.63 7.17
CA ILE A 147 -8.85 -4.51 7.48
C ILE A 147 -8.69 -4.55 9.00
N PHE A 148 -8.04 -5.60 9.50
CA PHE A 148 -7.74 -5.77 10.92
C PHE A 148 -6.38 -5.15 11.25
N VAL A 149 -6.39 -4.02 11.94
CA VAL A 149 -5.18 -3.35 12.44
C VAL A 149 -4.94 -3.81 13.88
N GLU A 150 -3.88 -4.60 14.08
CA GLU A 150 -3.40 -4.99 15.40
C GLU A 150 -2.60 -3.84 16.01
N TYR A 151 -3.29 -2.98 16.77
CA TYR A 151 -2.66 -1.98 17.59
C TYR A 151 -1.87 -2.67 18.70
N SER A 152 -0.64 -2.24 18.94
CA SER A 152 0.11 -2.69 20.11
C SER A 152 -0.61 -2.14 21.34
N ASP A 153 -1.06 -3.00 22.25
CA ASP A 153 -1.55 -2.55 23.55
C ASP A 153 -0.46 -1.68 24.19
N SER A 154 -0.76 -0.39 24.38
CA SER A 154 0.07 0.50 25.18
C SER A 154 0.17 -0.09 26.59
N LYS A 155 1.33 -0.66 26.91
CA LYS A 155 1.72 -1.00 28.28
C LYS A 155 2.14 0.25 29.03
#